data_AF-K2EDP9-F1
#
_entry.id   AF-K2EDP9-F1
#
_cell.length_a   1.000
_cell.length_b   1.000
_cell.length_c   1.000
_cell.angle_alpha   90.00
_cell.angle_beta   90.00
_cell.angle_gamma   90.00
#
_symmetry.space_group_name_H-M   'P 1'
#
loop_
_entity.id
_entity.type
_entity.pdbx_description
1 polymer ?
#
loop_
_entity_poly.entity_id
_entity_poly.type
_entity_poly.pdbx_seq_one_letter_code
_entity_poly.pdbx_strand_id
1 'polypeptide(L)'
;MILTIGKFMGYRVRQGIFSRLKNWLFAKKKPLSDIEQARRLLVAIDRGGIPLNPAKVNAIARNLGLEVSKKARIEETIQRLRDAIARAEC
;
A
#
# COMPACT_ATOMS: atom_id res chain seq x y z
N MET A 1 4.58 67.78 2.51
CA MET A 1 4.28 67.83 3.96
C MET A 1 3.27 66.71 4.22
N ILE A 2 3.74 65.51 4.60
CA ILE A 2 3.51 64.84 5.91
C ILE A 2 1.99 64.64 6.15
N LEU A 3 1.41 63.42 6.27
CA LEU A 3 1.70 62.41 7.29
C LEU A 3 1.09 61.03 6.93
N THR A 4 1.82 60.02 7.37
CA THR A 4 1.67 58.57 7.48
C THR A 4 0.35 58.06 8.12
N ILE A 5 -0.04 56.81 7.83
CA ILE A 5 -0.52 55.72 8.73
C ILE A 5 -1.39 54.75 7.90
N GLY A 6 -0.93 53.54 7.60
CA GLY A 6 -1.40 52.39 8.37
C GLY A 6 -0.71 51.09 7.94
N LYS A 7 0.05 50.55 8.88
CA LYS A 7 0.85 49.33 8.88
C LYS A 7 -0.05 48.10 8.72
N PHE A 8 -0.12 47.52 7.51
CA PHE A 8 -0.78 46.22 7.31
C PHE A 8 0.16 45.10 7.74
N MET A 9 0.00 44.71 9.01
CA MET A 9 0.71 43.61 9.64
C MET A 9 0.18 42.28 9.10
N GLY A 10 0.87 41.74 8.09
CA GLY A 10 0.66 40.40 7.56
C GLY A 10 0.98 39.34 8.61
N TYR A 11 -0.09 38.72 9.09
CA TYR A 11 -0.22 37.53 9.93
C TYR A 11 0.88 36.46 9.72
N ARG A 12 1.75 36.34 10.72
CA ARG A 12 2.64 35.18 10.90
C ARG A 12 1.82 34.01 11.44
N VAL A 13 1.09 33.29 10.57
CA VAL A 13 0.26 32.14 10.98
C VAL A 13 1.14 31.01 11.49
N ARG A 14 0.90 30.67 12.76
CA ARG A 14 1.61 29.74 13.64
C ARG A 14 1.54 28.28 13.11
N GLN A 15 2.60 27.80 12.46
CA GLN A 15 2.74 26.42 11.93
C GLN A 15 2.99 25.33 13.01
N GLY A 16 2.18 25.25 14.06
CA GLY A 16 2.42 24.28 15.16
C GLY A 16 1.40 23.14 15.26
N ILE A 17 0.12 23.46 15.04
CA ILE A 17 -1.00 22.63 15.52
C ILE A 17 -1.57 21.76 14.39
N PHE A 18 -1.73 22.33 13.20
CA PHE A 18 -2.26 21.64 12.02
C PHE A 18 -1.34 20.50 11.52
N SER A 19 -0.02 20.65 11.71
CA SER A 19 0.97 19.64 11.31
C SER A 19 0.92 18.38 12.18
N ARG A 20 0.65 18.54 13.49
CA ARG A 20 0.53 17.40 14.43
C ARG A 20 -0.73 16.59 14.18
N LEU A 21 -1.85 17.25 13.85
CA LEU A 21 -3.11 16.56 13.56
C LEU A 21 -3.04 15.76 12.26
N LYS A 22 -2.42 16.31 11.21
CA LYS A 22 -2.17 15.56 9.97
C LYS A 22 -1.29 14.34 10.21
N ASN A 23 -0.19 14.48 10.95
CA ASN A 23 0.73 13.36 11.16
C ASN A 23 0.11 12.20 11.96
N TRP A 24 -0.88 12.48 12.82
CA TRP A 24 -1.65 11.45 13.53
C TRP A 24 -2.66 10.74 12.62
N LEU A 25 -3.37 11.48 11.76
CA LEU A 25 -4.30 10.89 10.79
C LEU A 25 -3.61 10.11 9.67
N PHE A 26 -2.41 10.53 9.28
CA PHE A 26 -1.61 9.90 8.23
C PHE A 26 -0.53 8.96 8.79
N ALA A 27 -0.77 8.36 9.96
CA ALA A 27 0.09 7.31 10.48
C ALA A 27 0.24 6.21 9.41
N LYS A 28 1.43 6.11 8.81
CA LYS A 28 1.74 5.12 7.76
C LYS A 28 1.44 3.74 8.31
N LYS A 29 0.40 3.08 7.78
CA LYS A 29 0.17 1.66 8.05
C LYS A 29 1.45 0.92 7.65
N LYS A 30 1.98 0.09 8.56
CA LYS A 30 3.09 -0.80 8.23
C LYS A 30 2.72 -1.58 6.97
N PRO A 31 3.62 -1.71 5.99
CA PRO A 31 3.37 -2.57 4.85
C PRO A 31 3.03 -3.97 5.36
N LEU A 32 2.00 -4.58 4.78
CA LEU A 32 1.60 -5.94 5.12
C LEU A 32 2.77 -6.88 4.81
N SER A 33 2.96 -7.92 5.63
CA SER A 33 3.92 -8.99 5.30
C SER A 33 3.53 -9.64 3.97
N ASP A 34 4.52 -10.18 3.25
CA ASP A 34 4.26 -10.77 1.92
C ASP A 34 3.27 -11.95 1.99
N ILE A 35 3.30 -12.75 3.07
CA ILE A 35 2.34 -13.82 3.32
C ILE A 35 0.93 -13.26 3.50
N GLU A 36 0.77 -12.18 4.26
CA GLU A 36 -0.52 -11.54 4.48
C GLU A 36 -1.08 -10.93 3.18
N GLN A 37 -0.21 -10.35 2.35
CA GLN A 37 -0.59 -9.84 1.02
C GLN A 37 -1.10 -10.97 0.12
N ALA A 38 -0.38 -12.10 0.09
CA ALA A 38 -0.78 -13.26 -0.68
C ALA A 38 -2.11 -13.87 -0.17
N ARG A 39 -2.29 -13.99 1.15
CA ARG A 39 -3.54 -14.49 1.73
C ARG A 39 -4.73 -13.59 1.36
N ARG A 40 -4.58 -12.27 1.48
CA ARG A 40 -5.63 -11.31 1.09
C ARG A 40 -5.96 -11.39 -0.39
N LEU A 41 -4.96 -11.58 -1.24
CA LEU A 41 -5.15 -11.77 -2.67
C LEU A 41 -5.99 -13.03 -2.93
N LEU A 42 -5.61 -14.17 -2.36
CA LEU A 42 -6.35 -15.43 -2.54
C LEU A 42 -7.79 -15.33 -2.02
N VAL A 43 -8.00 -14.76 -0.83
CA VAL A 43 -9.35 -14.56 -0.27
C VAL A 43 -10.20 -13.68 -1.17
N ALA A 44 -9.62 -12.65 -1.80
CA ALA A 44 -10.36 -11.82 -2.75
C ALA A 44 -10.74 -12.62 -4.01
N ILE A 45 -9.85 -13.49 -4.49
CA ILE A 45 -10.09 -14.36 -5.65
C ILE A 45 -11.16 -15.40 -5.33
N ASP A 46 -11.09 -16.05 -4.17
CA ASP A 46 -12.06 -17.05 -3.72
C ASP A 46 -13.48 -16.47 -3.56
N ARG A 47 -13.58 -15.15 -3.33
CA ARG A 47 -14.86 -14.41 -3.33
C ARG A 47 -15.34 -14.01 -4.71
N GLY A 48 -14.69 -14.48 -5.78
CA GLY A 48 -15.00 -14.14 -7.18
C GLY A 48 -14.29 -12.90 -7.71
N GLY A 49 -13.32 -12.34 -6.97
CA GLY A 49 -12.52 -11.20 -7.42
C GLY A 49 -11.52 -11.60 -8.51
N ILE A 50 -11.42 -10.79 -9.57
CA ILE A 50 -10.46 -11.03 -10.65
C ILE A 50 -9.27 -10.07 -10.50
N PRO A 51 -8.02 -10.57 -10.46
CA PRO A 51 -6.86 -9.68 -10.38
C PRO A 51 -6.72 -8.88 -11.67
N LEU A 52 -6.92 -7.56 -11.58
CA LEU A 52 -6.79 -6.63 -12.70
C LEU A 52 -5.34 -6.50 -13.22
N ASN A 53 -4.34 -6.85 -12.40
CA ASN A 53 -2.93 -6.70 -12.76
C ASN A 53 -2.14 -7.98 -12.47
N PRO A 54 -1.85 -8.80 -13.49
CA PRO A 54 -1.03 -10.01 -13.36
C PRO A 54 0.38 -9.73 -12.83
N ALA A 55 0.97 -8.58 -13.17
CA ALA A 55 2.32 -8.24 -12.71
C ALA A 55 2.37 -8.06 -11.19
N LYS A 56 1.28 -7.57 -10.58
CA LYS A 56 1.17 -7.46 -9.12
C LYS A 56 1.10 -8.83 -8.45
N VAL A 57 0.35 -9.77 -9.03
CA VAL A 57 0.30 -11.17 -8.56
C VAL A 57 1.68 -11.81 -8.63
N ASN A 58 2.39 -11.63 -9.75
CA ASN A 58 3.74 -12.14 -9.92
C ASN A 58 4.75 -11.51 -8.95
N ALA A 59 4.60 -10.22 -8.62
CA ALA A 59 5.46 -9.56 -7.64
C ALA A 59 5.27 -10.16 -6.23
N ILE A 60 4.02 -10.40 -5.81
CA ILE A 60 3.72 -11.04 -4.52
C ILE A 60 4.34 -12.44 -4.47
N ALA A 61 4.20 -13.23 -5.54
CA ALA A 61 4.81 -14.56 -5.63
C ALA A 61 6.34 -14.50 -5.51
N ARG A 62 7.00 -13.57 -6.20
CA ARG A 62 8.46 -13.39 -6.10
C ARG A 62 8.91 -12.95 -4.72
N ASN A 63 8.16 -12.08 -4.05
CA ASN A 63 8.47 -11.67 -2.68
C ASN A 63 8.42 -12.85 -1.70
N LEU A 64 7.56 -13.84 -1.97
CA LEU A 64 7.50 -15.10 -1.23
C LEU A 64 8.60 -16.10 -1.63
N GLY A 65 9.52 -15.73 -2.53
CA GLY A 65 10.59 -16.60 -3.01
C GLY A 65 10.15 -17.58 -4.10
N LEU A 66 8.95 -17.43 -4.68
CA LEU A 66 8.51 -18.27 -5.78
C LEU A 66 9.12 -17.79 -7.11
N GLU A 67 9.69 -18.70 -7.86
CA GLU A 67 10.12 -18.42 -9.22
C GLU A 67 8.92 -18.40 -10.17
N VAL A 68 8.61 -17.23 -10.71
CA VAL A 68 7.52 -17.04 -11.67
C VAL A 68 7.98 -16.27 -12.90
N SER A 69 7.74 -16.87 -14.07
CA SER A 69 7.99 -16.23 -15.36
C SER A 69 7.14 -14.98 -15.51
N LYS A 70 7.68 -13.93 -16.14
CA LYS A 70 6.90 -12.72 -16.49
C LYS A 70 5.72 -13.04 -17.40
N LYS A 71 5.80 -14.13 -18.16
CA LYS A 71 4.76 -14.60 -19.09
C LYS A 71 3.92 -15.75 -18.51
N ALA A 72 4.11 -16.10 -17.23
CA ALA A 72 3.35 -17.16 -16.59
C ALA A 72 1.85 -16.86 -16.66
N ARG A 73 1.03 -17.90 -16.86
CA ARG A 73 -0.43 -17.74 -16.82
C ARG A 73 -0.83 -17.39 -15.40
N ILE A 74 -1.72 -16.43 -15.23
CA ILE A 74 -2.08 -15.90 -13.90
C ILE A 74 -2.63 -16.99 -12.97
N GLU A 75 -3.46 -17.90 -13.51
CA GLU A 75 -4.02 -19.05 -12.78
C GLU A 75 -2.94 -19.98 -12.23
N GLU A 76 -1.86 -20.18 -13.00
CA GLU A 76 -0.72 -21.00 -12.59
C GLU A 76 0.02 -20.35 -11.41
N THR A 77 0.19 -19.02 -11.44
CA THR A 77 0.75 -18.27 -10.32
C THR A 77 -0.16 -18.31 -9.09
N ILE A 78 -1.47 -18.21 -9.27
CA ILE A 78 -2.45 -18.32 -8.18
C ILE A 78 -2.36 -19.70 -7.51
N GLN A 79 -2.26 -20.77 -8.30
CA GLN A 79 -2.12 -22.12 -7.75
C GLN A 79 -0.81 -22.27 -6.95
N ARG A 80 0.32 -21.77 -7.48
CA ARG A 80 1.60 -21.79 -6.75
C ARG A 80 1.54 -21.02 -5.43
N LEU A 81 0.80 -19.90 -5.39
CA LEU A 81 0.57 -19.13 -4.17
C LEU A 81 -0.24 -19.93 -3.14
N ARG A 82 -1.30 -20.65 -3.58
CA ARG A 82 -2.08 -21.53 -2.69
C ARG A 82 -1.16 -22.59 -2.04
N ASP A 83 -0.35 -23.26 -2.85
CA ASP A 83 0.55 -24.31 -2.35
C ASP A 83 1.62 -23.75 -1.40
N ALA A 84 2.16 -22.57 -1.70
CA ALA A 84 3.16 -21.91 -0.87
C ALA A 84 2.61 -21.50 0.51
N ILE A 85 1.39 -20.96 0.54
CA ILE A 85 0.73 -20.61 1.80
C ILE A 85 0.40 -21.86 2.59
N ALA A 86 -0.15 -22.90 1.94
CA ALA A 86 -0.46 -24.16 2.61
C ALA A 86 0.79 -24.79 3.28
N ARG A 87 1.97 -24.69 2.65
CA ARG A 87 3.23 -25.12 3.25
C ARG A 87 3.71 -24.27 4.42
N ALA A 88 3.41 -22.98 4.42
CA ALA A 88 3.82 -22.05 5.47
C ALA A 88 2.92 -22.08 6.71
N GLU A 89 1.71 -22.63 6.57
CA GLU A 89 0.71 -22.76 7.64
C GLU A 89 0.67 -24.15 8.28
N CYS A 90 1.42 -25.13 7.74
CA CYS A 90 1.60 -26.49 8.26
C CYS A 90 2.83 -26.55 9.17
#